data_AF-A0AAP0KGS4-F1
#
_entry.id   AF-A0AAP0KGS4-F1
#
_cell.length_a   1.000
_cell.length_b   1.000
_cell.length_c   1.000
_cell.angle_alpha   90.00
_cell.angle_beta   90.00
_cell.angle_gamma   90.00
#
_symmetry.space_group_name_H-M   'P 1'
#
loop_
_entity.id
_entity.type
_entity.pdbx_description
1 polymer ?
#
loop_
_entity_poly.entity_id
_entity_poly.type
_entity_poly.pdbx_seq_one_letter_code
_entity_poly.pdbx_strand_id
1 'polypeptide(L)'
;MADASKLHPATTVTNIKSCIPIVLDYEGSQYNNWATLFKLHCRANLVIDHILPPASIAVSSTTTEAAEIAAKVLWERLDDIVRQWIYGTISNDLLHTIIDQEDTAAEAWNRLVHLFQDNKSARALALDAKFTNTKLVDFPNVKAYCTRLKVLADNLANVGHKVSDERLVLRLLAWVIEEYKHFSNNGAKTVLSPIF
;
A
#
# COMPACT_ATOMS: atom_id res chain seq x y z
N MET A 1 41.97 18.90 -13.69
CA MET A 1 40.81 18.07 -14.12
C MET A 1 39.68 18.41 -13.17
N ALA A 2 38.63 19.06 -13.68
CA ALA A 2 37.51 19.50 -12.85
C ALA A 2 36.77 18.28 -12.30
N ASP A 3 36.56 18.27 -10.98
CA ASP A 3 35.76 17.29 -10.27
C ASP A 3 34.33 17.40 -10.81
N ALA A 4 33.93 16.48 -11.68
CA ALA A 4 32.56 16.43 -12.18
C ALA A 4 31.68 16.14 -10.96
N SER A 5 30.98 17.16 -10.46
CA SER A 5 30.04 17.04 -9.34
C SER A 5 29.15 15.83 -9.59
N LYS A 6 29.36 14.75 -8.84
CA LYS A 6 28.63 13.50 -9.01
C LYS A 6 27.15 13.81 -8.85
N LEU A 7 26.41 13.65 -9.94
CA LEU A 7 24.99 13.92 -9.98
C LEU A 7 24.28 13.02 -8.95
N HIS A 8 23.38 13.59 -8.15
CA HIS A 8 22.69 12.83 -7.12
C HIS A 8 21.72 11.81 -7.76
N PRO A 9 21.68 10.53 -7.34
CA PRO A 9 20.88 9.48 -7.98
C PRO A 9 19.39 9.85 -8.15
N ALA A 10 18.80 10.48 -7.13
CA ALA A 10 17.40 10.92 -7.18
C ALA A 10 17.08 11.85 -8.36
N THR A 11 18.05 12.64 -8.82
CA THR A 11 17.84 13.57 -9.97
C THR A 11 17.78 12.86 -11.33
N THR A 12 18.11 11.57 -11.38
CA THR A 12 18.05 10.75 -12.61
C THR A 12 16.71 10.04 -12.80
N VAL A 13 15.86 10.01 -11.77
CA VAL A 13 14.55 9.34 -11.82
C VAL A 13 13.56 10.23 -12.57
N THR A 14 13.25 9.88 -13.80
CA THR A 14 12.31 10.64 -14.64
C THR A 14 10.86 10.21 -14.47
N ASN A 15 10.62 8.95 -14.06
CA ASN A 15 9.27 8.41 -13.89
C ASN A 15 9.19 7.51 -12.65
N ILE A 16 8.63 8.03 -11.56
CA ILE A 16 8.44 7.27 -10.33
C ILE A 16 7.52 6.05 -10.52
N LYS A 17 6.55 6.13 -11.44
CA LYS A 17 5.56 5.06 -11.65
C LYS A 17 6.18 3.80 -12.25
N SER A 18 7.31 3.91 -12.94
CA SER A 18 8.07 2.72 -13.37
C SER A 18 8.82 2.04 -12.22
N CYS A 19 9.16 2.78 -11.16
CA CYS A 19 9.81 2.23 -9.98
C CYS A 19 8.80 1.68 -8.98
N ILE A 20 7.64 2.33 -8.85
CA ILE A 20 6.56 1.97 -7.95
C ILE A 20 5.27 1.88 -8.78
N PRO A 21 4.89 0.68 -9.26
CA PRO A 21 3.73 0.50 -10.13
C PRO A 21 2.39 0.51 -9.36
N ILE A 22 2.43 0.70 -8.03
CA ILE A 22 1.26 0.74 -7.17
C ILE A 22 0.82 2.19 -7.01
N VAL A 23 -0.47 2.45 -7.24
CA VAL A 23 -1.12 3.72 -6.92
C VAL A 23 -1.87 3.56 -5.61
N LEU A 24 -1.54 4.38 -4.61
CA LEU A 24 -2.25 4.39 -3.32
C LEU A 24 -3.59 5.13 -3.46
N ASP A 25 -4.65 4.56 -2.91
CA ASP A 25 -6.00 5.14 -2.90
C ASP A 25 -6.58 5.15 -1.47
N TYR A 26 -7.78 5.71 -1.33
CA TYR A 26 -8.51 5.74 -0.06
C TYR A 26 -8.89 4.37 0.49
N GLU A 27 -9.01 3.33 -0.36
CA GLU A 27 -9.26 1.98 0.13
C GLU A 27 -8.05 1.49 0.95
N GLY A 28 -6.84 1.93 0.58
CA GLY A 28 -5.63 1.71 1.35
C GLY A 28 -5.26 0.23 1.47
N SER A 29 -5.83 -0.63 0.63
CA SER A 29 -5.60 -2.08 0.65
C SER A 29 -4.13 -2.43 0.39
N GLN A 30 -3.48 -1.62 -0.43
CA GLN A 30 -2.06 -1.76 -0.80
C GLN A 30 -1.13 -0.85 0.00
N TYR A 31 -1.63 -0.16 1.05
CA TYR A 31 -0.84 0.84 1.79
C TYR A 31 0.52 0.31 2.27
N ASN A 32 0.56 -0.90 2.85
CA ASN A 32 1.83 -1.47 3.32
C ASN A 32 2.80 -1.78 2.19
N ASN A 33 2.29 -2.31 1.07
CA ASN A 33 3.10 -2.64 -0.10
C ASN A 33 3.66 -1.36 -0.71
N TRP A 34 2.79 -0.35 -0.92
CA TRP A 34 3.19 0.98 -1.40
C TRP A 34 4.23 1.61 -0.47
N ALA A 35 3.97 1.67 0.84
CA ALA A 35 4.87 2.30 1.79
C ALA A 35 6.24 1.58 1.85
N THR A 36 6.25 0.26 1.70
CA THR A 36 7.48 -0.54 1.65
C THR A 36 8.28 -0.25 0.39
N LEU A 37 7.64 -0.26 -0.78
CA LEU A 37 8.28 0.06 -2.06
C LEU A 37 8.80 1.49 -2.07
N PHE A 38 8.03 2.45 -1.54
CA PHE A 38 8.43 3.84 -1.47
C PHE A 38 9.67 4.05 -0.60
N LYS A 39 9.71 3.45 0.59
CA LYS A 39 10.91 3.47 1.45
C LYS A 39 12.11 2.82 0.79
N LEU A 40 11.92 1.70 0.09
CA LEU A 40 13.01 1.03 -0.64
C LEU A 40 13.57 1.94 -1.75
N HIS A 41 12.68 2.60 -2.50
CA HIS A 41 13.07 3.56 -3.53
C HIS A 41 13.85 4.75 -2.97
N CYS A 42 13.42 5.32 -1.84
CA CYS A 42 14.12 6.42 -1.18
C CYS A 42 15.51 6.00 -0.70
N ARG A 43 15.66 4.79 -0.13
CA ARG A 43 16.97 4.25 0.27
C ARG A 43 17.91 4.04 -0.92
N ALA A 44 17.41 3.45 -2.01
CA ALA A 44 18.19 3.24 -3.22
C ALA A 44 18.69 4.55 -3.85
N ASN A 45 17.93 5.64 -3.65
CA ASN A 45 18.26 6.97 -4.16
C ASN A 45 18.90 7.91 -3.11
N LEU A 46 19.26 7.40 -1.93
CA LEU A 46 19.92 8.16 -0.85
C LEU A 46 19.10 9.37 -0.34
N VAL A 47 17.78 9.25 -0.31
CA VAL A 47 16.86 10.33 0.12
C VAL A 47 15.88 9.88 1.21
N ILE A 48 16.20 8.80 1.94
CA ILE A 48 15.32 8.29 2.99
C ILE A 48 15.10 9.30 4.13
N ASP A 49 16.09 10.15 4.40
CA ASP A 49 16.04 11.14 5.46
C ASP A 49 15.03 12.27 5.18
N HIS A 50 14.60 12.45 3.92
CA HIS A 50 13.55 13.40 3.55
C HIS A 50 12.16 12.97 4.01
N ILE A 51 11.90 11.66 4.18
CA ILE A 51 10.62 11.16 4.69
C ILE A 51 10.71 10.66 6.13
N LEU A 52 11.91 10.34 6.61
CA LEU A 52 12.19 9.88 7.96
C LEU A 52 13.42 10.60 8.51
N PRO A 53 13.28 11.88 8.90
CA PRO A 53 14.40 12.66 9.41
C PRO A 53 15.04 11.96 10.62
N PRO A 54 16.37 11.81 10.66
CA PRO A 54 17.03 11.25 11.84
C PRO A 54 16.80 12.14 13.05
N ALA A 55 16.53 11.53 14.21
CA ALA A 55 16.10 12.22 15.43
C ALA A 55 17.11 13.24 16.00
N SER A 56 18.37 13.20 15.56
CA SER A 56 19.39 14.20 15.88
C SER A 56 20.58 14.03 14.95
N ILE A 57 20.89 15.06 14.15
CA ILE A 57 22.20 15.17 13.52
C ILE A 57 23.01 16.14 14.37
N ALA A 58 23.96 15.61 15.14
CA ALA A 58 24.98 16.41 15.79
C ALA A 58 25.88 16.99 14.70
N VAL A 59 25.62 18.25 14.30
CA VAL A 59 26.42 18.95 13.30
C VAL A 59 27.82 19.18 13.87
N SER A 60 28.79 18.42 13.36
CA SER A 60 30.20 18.69 13.56
C SER A 60 30.63 19.70 12.50
N SER A 61 30.55 20.99 12.82
CA SER A 61 30.81 22.09 11.89
C SER A 61 32.30 22.39 11.77
N THR A 62 32.92 21.94 10.68
CA THR A 62 34.22 22.44 10.16
C THR A 62 34.12 22.73 8.65
N THR A 63 32.99 23.28 8.21
CA THR A 63 32.68 23.58 6.81
C THR A 63 32.68 25.08 6.53
N THR A 64 32.93 25.46 5.27
CA THR A 64 32.87 26.84 4.80
C THR A 64 31.43 27.26 4.52
N GLU A 65 31.11 28.55 4.69
CA GLU A 65 29.76 29.11 4.48
C GLU A 65 29.20 28.80 3.07
N ALA A 66 30.06 28.81 2.04
CA ALA A 66 29.66 28.47 0.68
C ALA A 66 29.24 26.99 0.52
N ALA A 67 29.89 26.07 1.23
CA ALA A 67 29.54 24.64 1.20
C ALA A 67 28.22 24.37 1.90
N GLU A 68 27.93 25.11 2.97
CA GLU A 68 26.66 25.00 3.72
C GLU A 68 25.47 25.50 2.90
N ILE A 69 25.63 26.63 2.20
CA ILE A 69 24.60 27.14 1.27
C ILE A 69 24.33 26.12 0.14
N ALA A 70 25.38 25.58 -0.47
CA ALA A 70 25.23 24.59 -1.54
C ALA A 70 24.54 23.30 -1.05
N ALA A 71 24.86 22.83 0.16
CA ALA A 71 24.22 21.68 0.77
C ALA A 71 22.74 21.93 1.06
N LYS A 72 22.37 23.12 1.54
CA LYS A 72 20.98 23.52 1.78
C LYS A 72 20.17 23.53 0.48
N VAL A 73 20.69 24.15 -0.57
CA VAL A 73 20.01 24.20 -1.88
C VAL A 73 19.84 22.78 -2.46
N LEU A 74 20.84 21.91 -2.31
CA LEU A 74 20.71 20.51 -2.72
C LEU A 74 19.63 19.78 -1.91
N TRP A 75 19.59 19.99 -0.59
CA TRP A 75 18.58 19.39 0.29
C TRP A 75 17.17 19.80 -0.14
N GLU A 76 16.90 21.10 -0.31
CA GLU A 76 15.59 21.59 -0.75
C GLU A 76 15.18 20.98 -2.11
N ARG A 77 16.12 20.91 -3.05
CA ARG A 77 15.88 20.28 -4.35
C ARG A 77 15.53 18.79 -4.24
N LEU A 78 16.22 18.04 -3.37
CA LEU A 78 15.93 16.62 -3.16
C LEU A 78 14.59 16.42 -2.46
N ASP A 79 14.24 17.31 -1.53
CA ASP A 79 12.95 17.30 -0.84
C ASP A 79 11.79 17.45 -1.84
N ASP A 80 11.89 18.43 -2.75
CA ASP A 80 10.90 18.63 -3.82
C ASP A 80 10.75 17.42 -4.74
N ILE A 81 11.85 16.76 -5.08
CA ILE A 81 11.83 15.53 -5.90
C ILE A 81 11.07 14.41 -5.17
N VAL A 82 11.36 14.20 -3.88
CA VAL A 82 10.69 13.17 -3.09
C VAL A 82 9.20 13.50 -2.91
N ARG A 83 8.86 14.77 -2.67
CA ARG A 83 7.48 15.25 -2.60
C ARG A 83 6.73 15.00 -3.91
N GLN A 84 7.37 15.28 -5.05
CA GLN A 84 6.82 14.96 -6.37
C GLN A 84 6.60 13.45 -6.56
N TRP A 85 7.49 12.59 -6.05
CA TRP A 85 7.30 11.14 -6.08
C TRP A 85 6.12 10.67 -5.23
N ILE A 86 5.92 11.25 -4.04
CA ILE A 86 4.75 10.95 -3.21
C ILE A 86 3.49 11.25 -4.01
N TYR A 87 3.35 12.48 -4.52
CA TYR A 87 2.19 12.89 -5.30
C TYR A 87 2.00 12.07 -6.60
N GLY A 88 3.10 11.65 -7.22
CA GLY A 88 3.07 10.82 -8.43
C GLY A 88 2.62 9.37 -8.21
N THR A 89 2.58 8.88 -6.98
CA THR A 89 2.26 7.48 -6.65
C THR A 89 0.97 7.32 -5.84
N ILE A 90 0.22 8.39 -5.66
CA ILE A 90 -1.12 8.39 -5.05
C ILE A 90 -2.19 8.70 -6.09
N SER A 91 -3.43 8.30 -5.80
CA SER A 91 -4.61 8.65 -6.58
C SER A 91 -4.88 10.15 -6.51
N ASN A 92 -5.57 10.69 -7.53
CA ASN A 92 -5.95 12.10 -7.54
C ASN A 92 -6.78 12.47 -6.30
N ASP A 93 -7.69 11.62 -5.85
CA ASP A 93 -8.53 11.93 -4.69
C ASP A 93 -7.70 12.13 -3.41
N LEU A 94 -6.67 11.28 -3.20
CA LEU A 94 -5.72 11.47 -2.10
C LEU A 94 -4.88 12.74 -2.29
N LEU A 95 -4.45 13.01 -3.52
CA LEU A 95 -3.66 14.19 -3.85
C LEU A 95 -4.40 15.47 -3.44
N HIS A 96 -5.66 15.63 -3.84
CA HIS A 96 -6.48 16.80 -3.48
C HIS A 96 -6.63 17.00 -1.97
N THR A 97 -6.43 15.94 -1.18
CA THR A 97 -6.58 15.98 0.27
C THR A 97 -5.29 16.31 1.00
N ILE A 98 -4.14 15.88 0.48
CA ILE A 98 -2.86 16.06 1.18
C ILE A 98 -1.97 17.16 0.59
N ILE A 99 -2.22 17.59 -0.66
CA ILE A 99 -1.35 18.52 -1.38
C ILE A 99 -1.27 19.87 -0.67
N ASP A 100 -0.07 20.38 -0.52
CA ASP A 100 0.22 21.64 0.17
C ASP A 100 1.50 22.24 -0.42
N GLN A 101 1.50 23.55 -0.63
CA GLN A 101 2.57 24.25 -1.32
C GLN A 101 3.83 24.36 -0.44
N GLU A 102 3.64 24.52 0.86
CA GLU A 102 4.70 24.77 1.83
C GLU A 102 5.17 23.49 2.56
N ASP A 103 4.55 22.34 2.25
CA ASP A 103 4.90 21.06 2.89
C ASP A 103 6.26 20.54 2.47
N THR A 104 7.00 20.01 3.43
CA THR A 104 8.14 19.12 3.18
C THR A 104 7.69 17.73 2.74
N ALA A 105 8.58 16.97 2.13
CA ALA A 105 8.34 15.55 1.83
C ALA A 105 7.98 14.74 3.09
N ALA A 106 8.59 15.06 4.23
CA ALA A 106 8.31 14.43 5.52
C ALA A 106 6.87 14.69 5.99
N GLU A 107 6.38 15.92 5.87
CA GLU A 107 5.01 16.29 6.26
C GLU A 107 3.98 15.60 5.36
N ALA A 108 4.17 15.65 4.05
CA ALA A 108 3.30 14.95 3.10
C ALA A 108 3.26 13.43 3.37
N TRP A 109 4.43 12.83 3.65
CA TRP A 109 4.53 11.43 4.04
C TRP A 109 3.79 11.14 5.35
N ASN A 110 3.98 11.96 6.38
CA ASN A 110 3.33 11.78 7.68
C ASN A 110 1.81 11.94 7.60
N ARG A 111 1.28 12.88 6.80
CA ARG A 111 -0.17 13.01 6.56
C ARG A 111 -0.76 11.71 6.02
N LEU A 112 -0.09 11.08 5.04
CA LEU A 112 -0.50 9.76 4.53
C LEU A 112 -0.42 8.69 5.63
N VAL A 113 0.67 8.65 6.38
CA VAL A 113 0.83 7.68 7.48
C VAL A 113 -0.31 7.82 8.49
N HIS A 114 -0.63 9.03 8.94
CA HIS A 114 -1.73 9.31 9.86
C HIS A 114 -3.09 8.89 9.27
N LEU A 115 -3.38 9.28 8.03
CA LEU A 115 -4.63 8.93 7.35
C LEU A 115 -4.89 7.41 7.35
N PHE A 116 -3.85 6.61 7.12
CA PHE A 116 -3.98 5.15 7.10
C PHE A 116 -3.81 4.50 8.48
N GLN A 117 -3.11 5.12 9.43
CA GLN A 117 -3.01 4.62 10.80
C GLN A 117 -4.29 4.86 11.59
N ASP A 118 -4.87 6.04 11.53
CA ASP A 118 -6.10 6.39 12.26
C ASP A 118 -7.30 5.57 11.77
N ASN A 119 -7.33 5.27 10.47
CA ASN A 119 -8.36 4.45 9.85
C ASN A 119 -8.05 2.94 9.89
N LYS A 120 -7.05 2.49 10.65
CA LYS A 120 -6.64 1.07 10.67
C LYS A 120 -7.76 0.15 11.16
N SER A 121 -8.44 0.53 12.25
CA SER A 121 -9.52 -0.27 12.85
C SER A 121 -10.76 -0.35 11.96
N ALA A 122 -11.18 0.78 11.37
CA ALA A 122 -12.33 0.80 10.47
C ALA A 122 -12.05 0.06 9.14
N ARG A 123 -10.83 0.16 8.60
CA ARG A 123 -10.41 -0.69 7.46
C ARG A 123 -10.38 -2.17 7.82
N ALA A 124 -9.90 -2.53 9.00
CA ALA A 124 -9.94 -3.92 9.45
C ALA A 124 -11.38 -4.44 9.52
N LEU A 125 -12.31 -3.66 10.07
CA LEU A 125 -13.73 -4.03 10.11
C LEU A 125 -14.33 -4.18 8.70
N ALA A 126 -14.04 -3.25 7.79
CA ALA A 126 -14.52 -3.31 6.41
C ALA A 126 -13.96 -4.52 5.66
N LEU A 127 -12.67 -4.82 5.82
CA LEU A 127 -12.04 -6.01 5.25
C LEU A 127 -12.60 -7.30 5.86
N ASP A 128 -12.88 -7.30 7.16
CA ASP A 128 -13.48 -8.44 7.87
C ASP A 128 -14.91 -8.71 7.37
N ALA A 129 -15.70 -7.66 7.19
CA ALA A 129 -17.03 -7.75 6.58
C ALA A 129 -16.95 -8.29 5.15
N LYS A 130 -16.01 -7.81 4.33
CA LYS A 130 -15.76 -8.36 2.98
C LYS A 130 -15.37 -9.84 3.05
N PHE A 131 -14.44 -10.20 3.93
CA PHE A 131 -13.98 -11.59 4.11
C PHE A 131 -15.13 -12.52 4.52
N THR A 132 -15.98 -12.08 5.44
CA THR A 132 -17.12 -12.84 5.96
C THR A 132 -18.30 -12.89 4.97
N ASN A 133 -18.47 -11.90 4.11
CA ASN A 133 -19.57 -11.87 3.14
C ASN A 133 -19.20 -12.35 1.74
N THR A 134 -17.92 -12.58 1.42
CA THR A 134 -17.50 -13.13 0.13
C THR A 134 -18.03 -14.56 -0.02
N LYS A 135 -18.88 -14.83 -1.01
CA LYS A 135 -19.45 -16.16 -1.27
C LYS A 135 -18.85 -16.76 -2.53
N LEU A 136 -18.84 -18.09 -2.65
CA LEU A 136 -18.35 -18.74 -3.87
C LEU A 136 -19.19 -18.34 -5.09
N VAL A 137 -20.51 -18.17 -4.92
CA VAL A 137 -21.46 -17.84 -6.00
C VAL A 137 -21.04 -16.59 -6.79
N ASP A 138 -20.26 -15.69 -6.17
CA ASP A 138 -19.77 -14.46 -6.79
C ASP A 138 -18.57 -14.70 -7.73
N PHE A 139 -18.06 -15.94 -7.84
CA PHE A 139 -16.85 -16.29 -8.58
C PHE A 139 -17.09 -17.43 -9.58
N PRO A 140 -16.36 -17.44 -10.71
CA PRO A 140 -16.53 -18.46 -11.75
C PRO A 140 -16.00 -19.84 -11.37
N ASN A 141 -15.11 -19.94 -10.36
CA ASN A 141 -14.54 -21.20 -9.89
C ASN A 141 -13.90 -21.06 -8.51
N VAL A 142 -13.62 -22.23 -7.90
CA VAL A 142 -13.01 -22.36 -6.56
C VAL A 142 -11.64 -21.68 -6.48
N LYS A 143 -10.82 -21.76 -7.54
CA LYS A 143 -9.50 -21.13 -7.54
C LYS A 143 -9.62 -19.61 -7.39
N ALA A 144 -10.52 -18.98 -8.14
CA ALA A 144 -10.76 -17.54 -8.06
C ALA A 144 -11.26 -17.12 -6.68
N TYR A 145 -12.18 -17.89 -6.08
CA TYR A 145 -12.66 -17.65 -4.72
C TYR A 145 -11.55 -17.79 -3.66
N CYS A 146 -10.78 -18.88 -3.70
CA CYS A 146 -9.66 -19.09 -2.79
C CYS A 146 -8.59 -18.00 -2.93
N THR A 147 -8.29 -17.57 -4.16
CA THR A 147 -7.40 -16.42 -4.40
C THR A 147 -7.97 -15.15 -3.78
N ARG A 148 -9.27 -14.87 -3.93
CA ARG A 148 -9.90 -13.70 -3.31
C ARG A 148 -9.85 -13.75 -1.78
N LEU A 149 -10.19 -14.89 -1.18
CA LEU A 149 -10.11 -15.07 0.27
C LEU A 149 -8.68 -14.88 0.79
N LYS A 150 -7.68 -15.42 0.07
CA LYS A 150 -6.27 -15.24 0.42
C LYS A 150 -5.87 -13.77 0.38
N VAL A 151 -6.23 -13.04 -0.68
CA VAL A 151 -5.96 -11.59 -0.78
C VAL A 151 -6.61 -10.82 0.37
N LEU A 152 -7.85 -11.16 0.74
CA LEU A 152 -8.52 -10.51 1.87
C LEU A 152 -7.86 -10.84 3.21
N ALA A 153 -7.40 -12.08 3.40
CA ALA A 153 -6.66 -12.50 4.60
C ALA A 153 -5.29 -11.82 4.70
N ASP A 154 -4.57 -11.69 3.58
CA ASP A 154 -3.29 -10.98 3.51
C ASP A 154 -3.49 -9.48 3.80
N ASN A 155 -4.56 -8.86 3.27
CA ASN A 155 -4.92 -7.48 3.57
C ASN A 155 -5.31 -7.27 5.05
N LEU A 156 -5.99 -8.24 5.65
CA LEU A 156 -6.32 -8.24 7.07
C LEU A 156 -5.06 -8.35 7.94
N ALA A 157 -4.11 -9.21 7.57
CA ALA A 157 -2.81 -9.30 8.23
C ALA A 157 -2.02 -7.97 8.09
N ASN A 158 -2.09 -7.33 6.93
CA ASN A 158 -1.47 -6.04 6.66
C ASN A 158 -1.99 -4.93 7.61
N VAL A 159 -3.28 -4.93 7.93
CA VAL A 159 -3.84 -3.98 8.91
C VAL A 159 -3.72 -4.48 10.35
N GLY A 160 -2.94 -5.52 10.64
CA GLY A 160 -2.70 -6.04 11.99
C GLY A 160 -3.80 -6.94 12.55
N HIS A 161 -4.76 -7.35 11.72
CA HIS A 161 -5.88 -8.23 12.08
C HIS A 161 -5.74 -9.59 11.37
N LYS A 162 -4.65 -10.31 11.61
CA LYS A 162 -4.38 -11.59 10.95
C LYS A 162 -5.56 -12.57 11.13
N VAL A 163 -6.04 -13.13 10.03
CA VAL A 163 -7.04 -14.21 10.04
C VAL A 163 -6.37 -15.50 10.53
N SER A 164 -7.01 -16.21 11.46
CA SER A 164 -6.51 -17.50 11.93
C SER A 164 -6.73 -18.61 10.90
N ASP A 165 -5.89 -19.63 10.95
CA ASP A 165 -5.99 -20.76 10.03
C ASP A 165 -7.32 -21.52 10.23
N GLU A 166 -7.83 -21.60 11.47
CA GLU A 166 -9.14 -22.21 11.73
C GLU A 166 -10.26 -21.42 11.06
N ARG A 167 -10.19 -20.08 11.09
CA ARG A 167 -11.19 -19.23 10.43
C ARG A 167 -11.14 -19.37 8.92
N LEU A 168 -9.96 -19.51 8.33
CA LEU A 168 -9.82 -19.82 6.90
C LEU A 168 -10.42 -21.18 6.55
N VAL A 169 -10.11 -22.21 7.33
CA VAL A 169 -10.66 -23.57 7.14
C VAL A 169 -12.18 -23.57 7.28
N LEU A 170 -12.75 -22.89 8.27
CA LEU A 170 -14.19 -22.77 8.44
C LEU A 170 -14.88 -22.14 7.22
N ARG A 171 -14.24 -21.14 6.58
CA ARG A 171 -14.78 -20.52 5.35
C ARG A 171 -14.74 -21.47 4.16
N LEU A 172 -13.72 -22.32 4.07
CA LEU A 172 -13.64 -23.36 3.05
C LEU A 172 -14.63 -24.51 3.33
N LEU A 173 -14.83 -24.90 4.59
CA LEU A 173 -15.79 -25.95 4.96
C LEU A 173 -17.25 -25.51 4.78
N ALA A 174 -17.58 -24.26 5.13
CA ALA A 174 -18.90 -23.69 4.87
C ALA A 174 -19.26 -23.77 3.38
N TRP A 175 -18.27 -23.57 2.50
CA TRP A 175 -18.43 -23.81 1.07
C TRP A 175 -18.74 -25.27 0.74
N VAL A 176 -17.96 -26.26 1.25
CA VAL A 176 -18.21 -27.69 0.97
C VAL A 176 -19.65 -28.07 1.32
N ILE A 177 -20.16 -27.54 2.43
CA ILE A 177 -21.52 -27.79 2.89
C ILE A 177 -22.55 -27.13 1.95
N GLU A 178 -22.31 -25.92 1.45
CA GLU A 178 -23.18 -25.26 0.48
C GLU A 178 -23.20 -25.98 -0.87
N GLU A 179 -22.05 -26.43 -1.37
CA GLU A 179 -22.00 -27.22 -2.60
C GLU A 179 -22.71 -28.56 -2.44
N TYR A 180 -22.47 -29.28 -1.34
CA TYR A 180 -23.17 -30.53 -1.05
C TYR A 180 -24.69 -30.34 -1.02
N LYS A 181 -25.18 -29.24 -0.40
CA LYS A 181 -26.61 -28.89 -0.41
C LYS A 181 -27.11 -28.59 -1.82
N HIS A 182 -26.36 -27.86 -2.63
CA HIS A 182 -26.72 -27.56 -4.01
C HIS A 182 -26.80 -28.84 -4.87
N PHE A 183 -25.80 -29.72 -4.77
CA PHE A 183 -25.80 -31.03 -5.45
C PHE A 183 -26.94 -31.93 -4.98
N SER A 184 -27.18 -32.03 -3.67
CA SER A 184 -28.28 -32.83 -3.12
C SER A 184 -29.65 -32.30 -3.57
N ASN A 185 -29.87 -30.99 -3.56
CA ASN A 185 -31.14 -30.38 -3.93
C ASN A 185 -31.40 -30.45 -5.45
N ASN A 186 -30.36 -30.36 -6.29
CA ASN A 186 -30.50 -30.56 -7.73
C ASN A 186 -30.60 -32.04 -8.13
N GLY A 187 -29.91 -32.94 -7.41
CA GLY A 187 -30.07 -34.39 -7.56
C GLY A 187 -31.49 -34.85 -7.22
N ALA A 188 -32.09 -34.27 -6.17
CA ALA A 188 -33.50 -34.51 -5.82
C ALA A 188 -34.48 -33.98 -6.89
N LYS A 189 -34.17 -32.86 -7.56
CA LYS A 189 -35.00 -32.32 -8.65
C LYS A 189 -34.94 -33.15 -9.93
N THR A 190 -33.78 -33.74 -10.25
CA THR A 190 -33.64 -34.60 -11.44
C THR A 190 -34.35 -35.96 -11.26
N VAL A 191 -34.52 -36.42 -10.02
CA VAL A 191 -35.25 -37.66 -9.70
C VAL A 191 -36.76 -37.42 -9.50
N LEU A 192 -37.20 -36.17 -9.38
CA LEU A 192 -38.61 -35.77 -9.23
C LEU A 192 -39.14 -34.94 -10.41
N SER A 193 -38.69 -35.22 -11.64
CA SER A 193 -39.50 -34.94 -12.83
C SER A 193 -40.49 -36.11 -12.97
N PRO A 194 -41.80 -35.89 -12.73
CA PRO A 194 -42.74 -36.99 -12.71
C PRO A 194 -43.00 -37.49 -14.14
N ILE A 195 -42.93 -38.81 -14.29
CA ILE A 195 -43.97 -39.52 -15.03
C ILE A 195 -45.29 -39.13 -14.35
N PHE A 196 -45.94 -38.09 -14.88
CA PHE A 196 -47.38 -37.74 -14.92
C PHE A 196 -47.53 -36.26 -15.25
#